data_AF-A0A7Y6X105-F1
#
_entry.id   AF-A0A7Y6X105-F1
#
_cell.length_a   1.000
_cell.length_b   1.000
_cell.length_c   1.000
_cell.angle_alpha   90.00
_cell.angle_beta   90.00
_cell.angle_gamma   90.00
#
_symmetry.space_group_name_H-M   'P 1'
#
loop_
_entity.id
_entity.type
_entity.pdbx_description
1 polymer ?
#
loop_
_entity_poly.entity_id
_entity_poly.type
_entity_poly.pdbx_seq_one_letter_code
_entity_poly.pdbx_strand_id
1 'polypeptide(L)'
;MSWTIRSLLLGVFLLSGCKHAGGGVTPTPTQPQACDAQQAQISREADERASPWSVEQHLAKNFPGKKVSWLMTDSAYQNFVVKPNAQKFGRCNDSGCYLFAAPSETIQAAVEKSMVDGAHDPAVIGQALGLPAKNFEGPLRMMTLDLAATGVCVRLPVDSDPGVWKCTSEADTDCFKFGGYTSGGVPELMVIDAPVSQAVVTEIP
;
A
#
# COMPACT_ATOMS: atom_id res chain seq x y z
N MET A 1 70.62 -51.03 3.74
CA MET A 1 71.05 -49.85 2.97
C MET A 1 70.41 -48.62 3.62
N SER A 2 71.26 -47.70 4.08
CA SER A 2 71.08 -46.25 4.32
C SER A 2 69.79 -45.77 5.03
N TRP A 3 69.88 -45.25 6.27
CA TRP A 3 70.05 -43.81 6.60
C TRP A 3 68.79 -42.99 6.23
N THR A 4 68.16 -42.12 7.03
CA THR A 4 68.52 -41.35 8.24
C THR A 4 67.18 -40.67 8.67
N ILE A 5 66.70 -40.80 9.90
CA ILE A 5 66.92 -39.89 11.05
C ILE A 5 66.05 -38.60 11.04
N ARG A 6 65.39 -38.43 12.19
CA ARG A 6 64.94 -37.21 12.91
C ARG A 6 63.65 -36.53 12.49
N SER A 7 62.82 -36.03 13.39
CA SER A 7 62.62 -36.14 14.86
C SER A 7 61.55 -35.09 15.20
N LEU A 8 61.04 -35.17 16.44
CA LEU A 8 60.42 -34.10 17.23
C LEU A 8 58.95 -33.79 16.87
N LEU A 9 58.04 -33.51 17.79
CA LEU A 9 57.88 -33.54 19.26
C LEU A 9 56.83 -32.44 19.52
N LEU A 10 56.03 -32.58 20.58
CA LEU A 10 55.33 -31.49 21.30
C LEU A 10 54.20 -30.77 20.53
N GLY A 11 53.04 -30.45 21.11
CA GLY A 11 52.71 -30.44 22.52
C GLY A 11 51.23 -30.08 22.75
N VAL A 12 50.86 -30.28 24.00
CA VAL A 12 49.61 -29.94 24.68
C VAL A 12 49.28 -28.45 24.60
N PHE A 13 48.01 -28.08 24.43
CA PHE A 13 47.37 -26.97 25.16
C PHE A 13 45.85 -27.19 25.25
N LEU A 14 45.37 -27.37 26.49
CA LEU A 14 44.00 -27.04 26.91
C LEU A 14 43.82 -25.52 26.82
N LEU A 15 42.64 -25.02 26.44
CA LEU A 15 42.04 -23.80 26.98
C LEU A 15 40.59 -23.62 26.48
N SER A 16 39.70 -23.37 27.44
CA SER A 16 38.30 -22.98 27.29
C SER A 16 38.14 -21.61 26.61
N GLY A 17 37.04 -21.41 25.87
CA GLY A 17 36.62 -20.11 25.35
C GLY A 17 35.09 -19.93 25.47
N CYS A 18 34.68 -18.91 26.22
CA CYS A 18 33.30 -18.49 26.47
C CYS A 18 32.77 -17.52 25.40
N LYS A 19 31.44 -17.53 25.22
CA LYS A 19 30.54 -16.47 24.70
C LYS A 19 30.65 -16.10 23.21
N HIS A 20 29.52 -16.16 22.48
CA HIS A 20 28.65 -15.01 22.24
C HIS A 20 27.28 -15.49 21.72
N ALA A 21 26.21 -14.95 22.30
CA ALA A 21 24.87 -15.05 21.79
C ALA A 21 24.85 -14.41 20.39
N GLY A 22 24.58 -15.22 19.36
CA GLY A 22 24.30 -14.72 18.03
C GLY A 22 23.00 -13.92 18.11
N GLY A 23 23.12 -12.59 18.00
CA GLY A 23 21.98 -11.71 17.83
C GLY A 23 21.18 -12.18 16.62
N GLY A 24 19.91 -12.53 16.86
CA GLY A 24 18.95 -12.75 15.80
C GLY A 24 18.89 -11.46 14.97
N VAL A 25 19.33 -11.55 13.72
CA VAL A 25 19.16 -10.46 12.76
C VAL A 25 17.67 -10.44 12.45
N THR A 26 16.93 -9.52 13.08
CA THR A 26 15.61 -9.16 12.60
C THR A 26 15.79 -8.75 11.14
N PRO A 27 15.09 -9.36 10.17
CA PRO A 27 15.20 -8.92 8.79
C PRO A 27 14.80 -7.45 8.72
N THR A 28 15.72 -6.60 8.25
CA THR A 28 15.38 -5.24 7.86
C THR A 28 14.30 -5.35 6.79
N PRO A 29 13.12 -4.72 6.95
CA PRO A 29 12.09 -4.69 5.91
C PRO A 29 12.73 -4.21 4.61
N THR A 30 12.60 -5.00 3.55
CA THR A 30 13.16 -4.61 2.25
C THR A 30 12.25 -3.52 1.72
N GLN A 31 12.74 -2.28 1.67
CA GLN A 31 11.94 -1.15 1.22
C GLN A 31 11.34 -1.43 -0.16
N PRO A 32 10.04 -1.17 -0.38
CA PRO A 32 9.48 -1.17 -1.71
C PRO A 32 10.21 -0.12 -2.57
N GLN A 33 10.44 -0.44 -3.85
CA GLN A 33 11.12 0.42 -4.81
C GLN A 33 10.61 1.88 -4.79
N ALA A 34 11.58 2.81 -4.89
CA ALA A 34 11.47 4.23 -5.27
C ALA A 34 10.78 5.24 -4.32
N CYS A 35 10.65 4.94 -3.03
CA CYS A 35 10.38 6.00 -2.04
C CYS A 35 11.61 6.91 -1.86
N ASP A 36 11.40 8.24 -1.80
CA ASP A 36 12.44 9.14 -1.29
C ASP A 36 12.64 8.94 0.23
N ALA A 37 13.64 9.59 0.82
CA ALA A 37 13.97 9.42 2.23
C ALA A 37 12.83 9.79 3.20
N GLN A 38 12.02 10.80 2.86
CA GLN A 38 10.88 11.24 3.67
C GLN A 38 9.73 10.25 3.55
N GLN A 39 9.38 9.85 2.33
CA GLN A 39 8.34 8.87 2.04
C GLN A 39 8.67 7.51 2.67
N ALA A 40 9.94 7.12 2.61
CA ALA A 40 10.50 5.94 3.25
C ALA A 40 10.28 5.94 4.77
N GLN A 41 10.52 7.09 5.42
CA GLN A 41 10.31 7.24 6.86
C GLN A 41 8.82 7.15 7.20
N ILE A 42 7.98 7.86 6.46
CA ILE A 42 6.52 7.84 6.63
C ILE A 42 5.96 6.42 6.46
N SER A 43 6.48 5.65 5.50
CA SER A 43 6.08 4.25 5.31
C SER A 43 6.47 3.37 6.49
N ARG A 44 7.68 3.53 7.04
CA ARG A 44 8.12 2.75 8.22
C ARG A 44 7.27 3.06 9.45
N GLU A 45 7.01 4.34 9.71
CA GLU A 45 6.15 4.75 10.84
C GLU A 45 4.74 4.20 10.69
N ALA A 46 4.22 4.14 9.46
CA ALA A 46 2.92 3.54 9.21
C ALA A 46 2.90 2.03 9.49
N ASP A 47 3.94 1.30 9.07
CA ASP A 47 4.07 -0.14 9.37
C ASP A 47 4.23 -0.39 10.88
N GLU A 48 5.00 0.44 11.60
CA GLU A 48 5.12 0.35 13.06
C GLU A 48 3.76 0.53 13.76
N ARG A 49 3.00 1.55 13.34
CA ARG A 49 1.65 1.81 13.87
C ARG A 49 0.65 0.72 13.49
N ALA A 50 0.82 0.12 12.33
CA ALA A 50 0.02 -0.98 11.83
C ALA A 50 0.58 -2.35 12.21
N SER A 51 1.49 -2.49 13.18
CA SER A 51 1.96 -3.81 13.60
C SER A 51 0.80 -4.67 14.13
N PRO A 52 0.70 -5.97 13.74
CA PRO A 52 1.72 -6.79 13.07
C PRO A 52 1.68 -6.76 11.53
N TRP A 53 0.88 -5.90 10.92
CA TRP A 53 0.77 -5.72 9.47
C TRP A 53 1.92 -4.86 8.93
N SER A 54 2.30 -5.08 7.68
CA SER A 54 3.28 -4.24 6.96
C SER A 54 2.88 -4.06 5.50
N VAL A 55 3.31 -2.96 4.88
CA VAL A 55 3.02 -2.69 3.46
C VAL A 55 3.61 -3.77 2.56
N GLU A 56 4.81 -4.29 2.88
CA GLU A 56 5.47 -5.33 2.10
C GLU A 56 4.61 -6.61 2.03
N GLN A 57 4.15 -7.09 3.19
CA GLN A 57 3.27 -8.26 3.27
C GLN A 57 1.92 -8.00 2.59
N HIS A 58 1.37 -6.80 2.77
CA HIS A 58 0.08 -6.42 2.22
C HIS A 58 0.11 -6.36 0.69
N LEU A 59 1.13 -5.74 0.11
CA LEU A 59 1.37 -5.70 -1.34
C LEU A 59 1.53 -7.10 -1.92
N ALA A 60 2.39 -7.92 -1.32
CA ALA A 60 2.69 -9.26 -1.81
C ALA A 60 1.44 -10.16 -1.82
N LYS A 61 0.58 -10.00 -0.81
CA LYS A 61 -0.65 -10.79 -0.68
C LYS A 61 -1.77 -10.30 -1.61
N ASN A 62 -1.98 -8.99 -1.68
CA ASN A 62 -3.23 -8.42 -2.22
C ASN A 62 -3.08 -7.68 -3.55
N PHE A 63 -1.84 -7.37 -3.97
CA PHE A 63 -1.58 -6.58 -5.18
C PHE A 63 -0.60 -7.29 -6.12
N PRO A 64 -0.87 -8.54 -6.54
CA PRO A 64 0.06 -9.33 -7.35
C PRO A 64 0.36 -8.68 -8.70
N GLY A 65 -0.61 -8.00 -9.30
CA GLY A 65 -0.44 -7.24 -10.54
C GLY A 65 0.22 -5.88 -10.37
N LYS A 66 0.50 -5.43 -9.14
CA LYS A 66 1.06 -4.10 -8.80
C LYS A 66 0.34 -2.92 -9.46
N LYS A 67 -0.94 -3.09 -9.80
CA LYS A 67 -1.80 -2.05 -10.36
C LYS A 67 -2.86 -1.68 -9.36
N VAL A 68 -2.98 -0.39 -9.10
CA VAL A 68 -3.99 0.16 -8.20
C VAL A 68 -4.97 1.04 -8.96
N SER A 69 -6.21 1.07 -8.50
CA SER A 69 -7.21 1.98 -9.02
C SER A 69 -7.95 2.69 -7.89
N TRP A 70 -8.60 3.78 -8.23
CA TRP A 70 -9.53 4.49 -7.36
C TRP A 70 -10.62 5.15 -8.22
N LEU A 71 -11.74 5.45 -7.57
CA LEU A 71 -12.88 6.11 -8.19
C LEU A 71 -13.01 7.53 -7.63
N MET A 72 -13.35 8.46 -8.51
CA MET A 72 -13.81 9.80 -8.15
C MET A 72 -15.11 10.06 -8.91
N THR A 73 -16.04 10.82 -8.33
CA THR A 73 -17.12 11.38 -9.15
C THR A 73 -16.52 12.32 -10.19
N ASP A 74 -17.15 12.44 -11.36
CA ASP A 74 -16.67 13.35 -12.40
C ASP A 74 -16.54 14.78 -11.86
N SER A 75 -17.52 15.24 -11.08
CA SER A 75 -17.45 16.55 -10.40
C SER A 75 -16.21 16.68 -9.51
N ALA A 76 -15.86 15.65 -8.72
CA ALA A 76 -14.65 15.68 -7.89
C ALA A 76 -13.39 15.70 -8.76
N TYR A 77 -13.33 14.90 -9.82
CA TYR A 77 -12.19 14.91 -10.75
C TYR A 77 -12.00 16.29 -11.40
N GLN A 78 -13.07 16.91 -11.89
CA GLN A 78 -13.01 18.25 -12.47
C GLN A 78 -12.53 19.29 -11.45
N ASN A 79 -13.06 19.26 -10.21
CA ASN A 79 -12.78 20.28 -9.21
C ASN A 79 -11.41 20.14 -8.54
N PHE A 80 -10.90 18.93 -8.37
CA PHE A 80 -9.66 18.69 -7.63
C PHE A 80 -8.47 18.33 -8.52
N VAL A 81 -8.70 17.96 -9.78
CA VAL A 81 -7.63 17.58 -10.71
C VAL A 81 -7.55 18.56 -11.88
N VAL A 82 -8.63 18.68 -12.66
CA VAL A 82 -8.62 19.44 -13.92
C VAL A 82 -8.52 20.94 -13.69
N LYS A 83 -9.50 21.54 -12.99
CA LYS A 83 -9.55 22.99 -12.73
C LYS A 83 -8.29 23.53 -12.03
N PRO A 84 -7.76 22.88 -10.98
CA PRO A 84 -6.53 23.33 -10.33
C PRO A 84 -5.26 22.93 -11.09
N ASN A 85 -5.36 22.18 -12.19
CA ASN A 85 -4.22 21.62 -12.93
C ASN A 85 -3.26 20.85 -12.00
N ALA A 86 -3.84 19.98 -11.17
CA ALA A 86 -3.08 19.22 -10.18
C ALA A 86 -2.04 18.32 -10.87
N GLN A 87 -0.83 18.27 -10.31
CA GLN A 87 0.24 17.40 -10.80
C GLN A 87 0.25 16.03 -10.13
N LYS A 88 -0.36 15.94 -8.94
CA LYS A 88 -0.46 14.74 -8.12
C LYS A 88 -1.90 14.54 -7.68
N PHE A 89 -2.33 13.29 -7.57
CA PHE A 89 -3.62 12.95 -6.97
C PHE A 89 -3.54 12.89 -5.45
N GLY A 90 -4.70 13.05 -4.82
CA GLY A 90 -4.88 12.86 -3.38
C GLY A 90 -5.07 14.15 -2.59
N ARG A 91 -5.14 13.98 -1.28
CA ARG A 91 -5.25 15.08 -0.31
C ARG A 91 -3.83 15.46 0.10
N CYS A 92 -3.42 16.68 -0.24
CA CYS A 92 -2.05 17.13 -0.03
C CYS A 92 -1.85 17.86 1.30
N ASN A 93 -0.68 17.66 1.89
CA ASN A 93 -0.13 18.45 2.99
C ASN A 93 1.38 18.69 2.75
N ASP A 94 2.08 19.26 3.74
CA ASP A 94 3.51 19.60 3.62
C ASP A 94 4.42 18.37 3.41
N SER A 95 3.93 17.16 3.68
CA SER A 95 4.66 15.90 3.56
C SER A 95 4.28 15.09 2.31
N GLY A 96 3.39 15.59 1.44
CA GLY A 96 3.00 14.93 0.20
C GLY A 96 1.49 14.87 -0.04
N CYS A 97 1.09 14.26 -1.15
CA CYS A 97 -0.30 14.00 -1.52
C CYS A 97 -0.66 12.54 -1.30
N TYR A 98 -1.75 12.30 -0.57
CA TYR A 98 -2.14 10.99 -0.08
C TYR A 98 -3.46 10.55 -0.71
N LEU A 99 -3.46 9.36 -1.30
CA LEU A 99 -4.60 8.80 -2.01
C LEU A 99 -4.82 7.33 -1.60
N PHE A 100 -6.05 7.01 -1.23
CA PHE A 100 -6.50 5.63 -1.06
C PHE A 100 -6.69 4.97 -2.43
N ALA A 101 -6.15 3.76 -2.59
CA ALA A 101 -6.32 2.96 -3.79
C ALA A 101 -6.43 1.46 -3.48
N ALA A 102 -7.23 0.76 -4.27
CA ALA A 102 -7.46 -0.69 -4.14
C ALA A 102 -6.88 -1.43 -5.35
N PRO A 103 -6.80 -2.78 -5.33
CA PRO A 103 -6.36 -3.55 -6.49
C PRO A 103 -7.21 -3.21 -7.72
N SER A 104 -6.56 -2.95 -8.85
CA SER A 104 -7.29 -2.51 -10.06
C SER A 104 -8.31 -3.53 -10.53
N GLU A 105 -7.98 -4.81 -10.44
CA GLU A 105 -8.90 -5.90 -10.80
C GLU A 105 -10.18 -5.89 -9.96
N THR A 106 -10.09 -5.54 -8.67
CA THR A 106 -11.25 -5.47 -7.79
C THR A 106 -12.19 -4.35 -8.20
N ILE A 107 -11.66 -3.15 -8.46
CA ILE A 107 -12.49 -2.00 -8.88
C ILE A 107 -13.06 -2.21 -10.29
N GLN A 108 -12.25 -2.72 -11.21
CA GLN A 108 -12.69 -2.99 -12.58
C GLN A 108 -13.82 -4.03 -12.59
N ALA A 109 -13.70 -5.12 -11.82
CA ALA A 109 -14.76 -6.11 -11.70
C ALA A 109 -16.03 -5.55 -11.02
N ALA A 110 -15.87 -4.67 -10.03
CA ALA A 110 -17.01 -4.00 -9.38
C ALA A 110 -17.78 -3.10 -10.34
N VAL A 111 -17.06 -2.33 -11.17
CA VAL A 111 -17.64 -1.48 -12.22
C VAL A 111 -18.28 -2.32 -13.31
N GLU A 112 -17.59 -3.34 -13.83
CA GLU A 112 -18.14 -4.21 -14.88
C GLU A 112 -19.46 -4.86 -14.42
N LYS A 113 -19.50 -5.37 -13.19
CA LYS A 113 -20.70 -6.00 -12.62
C LYS A 113 -21.84 -5.01 -12.36
N SER A 114 -21.54 -3.74 -12.11
CA SER A 114 -22.55 -2.73 -11.82
C SER A 114 -23.22 -2.16 -13.08
N MET A 115 -22.66 -2.37 -14.27
CA MET A 115 -23.22 -1.83 -15.50
C MET A 115 -24.59 -2.46 -15.83
N VAL A 116 -25.62 -1.63 -15.91
CA VAL A 116 -26.99 -1.98 -16.30
C VAL A 116 -27.49 -0.91 -17.27
N ASP A 117 -27.94 -1.32 -18.46
CA ASP A 117 -28.54 -0.42 -19.48
C ASP A 117 -27.73 0.85 -19.80
N GLY A 118 -26.39 0.76 -19.71
CA GLY A 118 -25.47 1.85 -20.07
C GLY A 118 -25.10 2.81 -18.93
N ALA A 119 -25.54 2.55 -17.70
CA ALA A 119 -25.08 3.26 -16.50
C ALA A 119 -24.70 2.25 -15.40
N HIS A 120 -23.88 2.65 -14.44
CA HIS A 120 -23.57 1.78 -13.30
C HIS A 120 -24.62 1.88 -12.18
N ASP A 121 -24.84 0.78 -11.46
CA ASP A 121 -25.56 0.74 -10.19
C ASP A 121 -24.62 1.09 -9.02
N PRO A 122 -24.81 2.24 -8.33
CA PRO A 122 -23.99 2.66 -7.20
C PRO A 122 -24.00 1.66 -6.03
N ALA A 123 -25.11 0.95 -5.82
CA ALA A 123 -25.24 -0.01 -4.73
C ALA A 123 -24.37 -1.25 -4.97
N VAL A 124 -24.23 -1.69 -6.22
CA VAL A 124 -23.36 -2.82 -6.59
C VAL A 124 -21.89 -2.45 -6.36
N ILE A 125 -21.45 -1.26 -6.78
CA ILE A 125 -20.09 -0.79 -6.53
C ILE A 125 -19.85 -0.65 -5.03
N GLY A 126 -20.76 0.01 -4.31
CA GLY A 126 -20.64 0.22 -2.87
C GLY A 126 -20.53 -1.07 -2.09
N GLN A 127 -21.38 -2.06 -2.40
CA GLN A 127 -21.30 -3.38 -1.80
C GLN A 127 -19.97 -4.07 -2.11
N ALA A 128 -19.50 -4.02 -3.36
CA ALA A 128 -18.27 -4.67 -3.78
C ALA A 128 -17.02 -4.06 -3.13
N LEU A 129 -17.03 -2.74 -2.90
CA LEU A 129 -15.90 -2.03 -2.30
C LEU A 129 -16.01 -1.89 -0.77
N GLY A 130 -17.15 -2.28 -0.18
CA GLY A 130 -17.39 -2.10 1.25
C GLY A 130 -17.51 -0.63 1.63
N LEU A 131 -18.17 0.17 0.79
CA LEU A 131 -18.32 1.61 0.94
C LEU A 131 -19.77 2.04 0.68
N PRO A 132 -20.24 3.15 1.27
CA PRO A 132 -21.61 3.63 1.04
C PRO A 132 -21.91 3.90 -0.44
N ALA A 133 -23.06 3.40 -0.94
CA ALA A 133 -23.51 3.57 -2.32
C ALA A 133 -23.51 5.03 -2.80
N LYS A 134 -23.87 5.97 -1.91
CA LYS A 134 -23.88 7.42 -2.18
C LYS A 134 -22.54 7.98 -2.68
N ASN A 135 -21.42 7.30 -2.38
CA ASN A 135 -20.09 7.73 -2.84
C ASN A 135 -19.89 7.47 -4.34
N PHE A 136 -20.77 6.69 -4.96
CA PHE A 136 -20.70 6.24 -6.34
C PHE A 136 -21.92 6.71 -7.15
N GLU A 137 -22.60 7.76 -6.71
CA GLU A 137 -23.73 8.33 -7.47
C GLU A 137 -23.25 9.24 -8.60
N GLY A 138 -23.87 9.07 -9.78
CA GLY A 138 -23.57 9.86 -10.98
C GLY A 138 -22.27 9.43 -11.67
N PRO A 139 -21.90 10.07 -12.78
CA PRO A 139 -20.74 9.65 -13.58
C PRO A 139 -19.45 9.64 -12.77
N LEU A 140 -18.63 8.60 -12.97
CA LEU A 140 -17.36 8.42 -12.28
C LEU A 140 -16.17 8.50 -13.24
N ARG A 141 -15.01 8.77 -12.66
CA ARG A 141 -13.70 8.60 -13.26
C ARG A 141 -13.00 7.49 -12.51
N MET A 142 -12.60 6.45 -13.23
CA MET A 142 -11.69 5.44 -12.73
C MET A 142 -10.29 5.80 -13.16
N MET A 143 -9.41 5.99 -12.18
CA MET A 143 -7.99 6.20 -12.43
C MET A 143 -7.25 4.92 -12.10
N THR A 144 -6.35 4.51 -12.98
CA THR A 144 -5.52 3.32 -12.81
C THR A 144 -4.04 3.70 -12.91
N LEU A 145 -3.24 3.18 -11.97
CA LEU A 145 -1.80 3.42 -11.89
C LEU A 145 -1.06 2.09 -11.76
N ASP A 146 0.02 1.93 -12.52
CA ASP A 146 0.96 0.82 -12.38
C ASP A 146 2.08 1.22 -11.41
N LEU A 147 2.09 0.64 -10.22
CA LEU A 147 3.03 1.00 -9.16
C LEU A 147 4.48 0.70 -9.57
N ALA A 148 4.72 -0.38 -10.31
CA ALA A 148 6.06 -0.77 -10.72
C ALA A 148 6.60 0.14 -11.83
N ALA A 149 5.77 0.50 -12.80
CA ALA A 149 6.18 1.37 -13.89
C ALA A 149 6.38 2.83 -13.46
N THR A 150 5.61 3.29 -12.48
CA THR A 150 5.63 4.69 -12.01
C THR A 150 6.63 4.95 -10.89
N GLY A 151 7.03 3.91 -10.16
CA GLY A 151 7.97 4.03 -9.04
C GLY A 151 7.41 4.86 -7.88
N VAL A 152 6.09 4.92 -7.72
CA VAL A 152 5.46 5.67 -6.63
C VAL A 152 5.60 4.93 -5.31
N CYS A 153 5.79 5.70 -4.23
CA CYS A 153 5.81 5.14 -2.89
C CYS A 153 4.39 4.79 -2.42
N VAL A 154 4.26 3.68 -1.71
CA VAL A 154 3.01 3.24 -1.10
C VAL A 154 3.27 2.80 0.33
N ARG A 155 2.24 2.90 1.18
CA ARG A 155 2.25 2.42 2.56
C ARG A 155 0.88 1.93 3.00
N LEU A 156 0.80 1.32 4.17
CA LEU A 156 -0.48 1.07 4.82
C LEU A 156 -1.15 2.40 5.23
N PRO A 157 -2.48 2.53 5.11
CA PRO A 157 -3.18 3.65 5.71
C PRO A 157 -3.14 3.60 7.25
N VAL A 158 -3.17 4.77 7.87
CA VAL A 158 -3.17 4.95 9.33
C VAL A 158 -4.28 5.92 9.74
N ASP A 159 -4.70 5.85 11.00
CA ASP A 159 -5.82 6.63 11.56
C ASP A 159 -5.69 8.16 11.45
N SER A 160 -4.48 8.69 11.26
CA SER A 160 -4.20 10.11 11.06
C SER A 160 -4.33 10.58 9.61
N ASP A 161 -4.57 9.67 8.67
CA ASP A 161 -4.58 10.02 7.25
C ASP A 161 -5.78 10.88 6.86
N PRO A 162 -5.58 11.88 6.00
CA PRO A 162 -6.68 12.65 5.44
C PRO A 162 -7.68 11.74 4.71
N GLY A 163 -8.95 11.82 5.09
CA GLY A 163 -10.02 11.02 4.48
C GLY A 163 -10.34 9.71 5.21
N VAL A 164 -9.60 9.35 6.26
CA VAL A 164 -9.96 8.24 7.13
C VAL A 164 -11.27 8.50 7.86
N TRP A 165 -12.21 7.55 7.78
CA TRP A 165 -13.39 7.53 8.64
C TRP A 165 -13.03 6.90 9.98
N LYS A 166 -12.96 7.72 11.03
CA LYS A 166 -12.60 7.26 12.39
C LYS A 166 -13.78 6.57 13.06
N CYS A 167 -13.51 5.46 13.74
CA CYS A 167 -14.48 4.87 14.66
C CYS A 167 -14.73 5.83 15.82
N THR A 168 -15.99 6.14 16.09
CA THR A 168 -16.47 6.95 17.22
C THR A 168 -16.93 6.08 18.39
N SER A 169 -17.29 4.82 18.10
CA SER A 169 -17.69 3.83 19.09
C SER A 169 -17.21 2.43 18.71
N GLU A 170 -17.18 1.50 19.68
CA GLU A 170 -16.89 0.08 19.40
C GLU A 170 -17.96 -0.61 18.53
N ALA A 171 -19.17 -0.03 18.44
CA ALA A 171 -20.24 -0.54 17.60
C ALA A 171 -20.08 -0.14 16.12
N ASP A 172 -19.17 0.79 15.82
CA ASP A 172 -18.94 1.25 14.46
C ASP A 172 -18.27 0.12 13.66
N THR A 173 -19.01 -0.40 12.69
CA THR A 173 -18.53 -1.48 11.81
C THR A 173 -17.97 -0.93 10.50
N ASP A 174 -18.46 0.23 10.06
CA ASP A 174 -18.05 0.94 8.85
C ASP A 174 -17.05 2.06 9.18
N CYS A 175 -15.89 1.69 9.74
CA CYS A 175 -14.82 2.63 10.07
C CYS A 175 -13.44 2.03 9.89
N PHE A 176 -12.44 2.92 9.83
CA PHE A 176 -11.06 2.54 9.59
C PHE A 176 -10.55 1.59 10.66
N LYS A 177 -9.94 0.51 10.18
CA LYS A 177 -9.22 -0.47 10.98
C LYS A 177 -7.82 -0.61 10.37
N PHE A 178 -6.83 -0.79 11.24
CA PHE A 178 -5.47 -1.06 10.77
C PHE A 178 -5.42 -2.37 9.96
N GLY A 179 -4.43 -2.44 9.06
CA GLY A 179 -4.17 -3.62 8.22
C GLY A 179 -4.40 -3.42 6.73
N GLY A 180 -4.90 -2.25 6.31
CA GLY A 180 -5.07 -1.90 4.90
C GLY A 180 -6.30 -2.54 4.26
N TYR A 181 -7.43 -2.60 4.95
CA TYR A 181 -8.67 -3.10 4.37
C TYR A 181 -9.82 -2.14 4.66
N THR A 182 -10.76 -2.01 3.72
CA THR A 182 -12.06 -1.35 3.97
C THR A 182 -12.85 -2.12 5.01
N SER A 183 -13.92 -1.52 5.53
CA SER A 183 -14.88 -2.20 6.41
C SER A 183 -15.50 -3.44 5.77
N GLY A 184 -15.65 -3.46 4.43
CA GLY A 184 -16.08 -4.62 3.66
C GLY A 184 -14.98 -5.62 3.30
N GLY A 185 -13.75 -5.43 3.79
CA GLY A 185 -12.64 -6.37 3.59
C GLY A 185 -11.91 -6.23 2.26
N VAL A 186 -12.10 -5.12 1.53
CA VAL A 186 -11.36 -4.85 0.28
C VAL A 186 -9.96 -4.33 0.61
N PRO A 187 -8.88 -4.90 0.05
CA PRO A 187 -7.53 -4.40 0.27
C PRO A 187 -7.38 -2.94 -0.22
N GLU A 188 -6.68 -2.13 0.57
CA GLU A 188 -6.39 -0.73 0.29
C GLU A 188 -4.98 -0.35 0.70
N LEU A 189 -4.38 0.51 -0.11
CA LEU A 189 -3.11 1.15 0.12
C LEU A 189 -3.28 2.66 0.15
N MET A 190 -2.35 3.31 0.84
CA MET A 190 -2.11 4.73 0.66
C MET A 190 -0.98 4.93 -0.35
N VAL A 191 -1.31 5.49 -1.51
CA VAL A 191 -0.35 5.92 -2.52
C VAL A 191 0.10 7.34 -2.21
N ILE A 192 1.41 7.56 -2.21
CA ILE A 192 2.02 8.86 -1.95
C ILE A 192 2.45 9.46 -3.29
N ASP A 193 2.00 10.68 -3.55
CA ASP A 193 2.40 11.49 -4.71
C ASP A 193 2.10 10.84 -6.07
N ALA A 194 0.97 10.13 -6.19
CA ALA A 194 0.50 9.53 -7.44
C ALA A 194 0.44 10.58 -8.58
N PRO A 195 1.26 10.45 -9.65
CA PRO A 195 1.37 11.48 -10.67
C PRO A 195 0.15 11.47 -11.62
N VAL A 196 -0.42 12.65 -11.85
CA VAL A 196 -1.60 12.79 -12.73
C VAL A 196 -1.31 12.37 -14.17
N SER A 197 -0.13 12.72 -14.67
CA SER A 197 0.29 12.47 -16.05
C SER A 197 0.54 10.99 -16.39
N GLN A 198 0.64 10.10 -15.39
CA GLN A 198 0.92 8.67 -15.63
C GLN A 198 -0.28 7.76 -15.30
N ALA A 199 -1.38 8.32 -14.79
CA ALA A 199 -2.59 7.55 -14.56
C ALA A 199 -3.39 7.41 -15.86
N VAL A 200 -3.92 6.21 -16.10
CA VAL A 200 -4.96 6.01 -17.11
C VAL A 200 -6.29 6.43 -16.51
N VAL A 201 -7.00 7.34 -17.18
CA VAL A 201 -8.31 7.84 -16.72
C VAL A 201 -9.39 7.30 -17.64
N THR A 202 -10.36 6.59 -17.07
CA THR A 202 -11.50 5.98 -17.78
C THR A 202 -12.81 6.60 -17.29
N GLU A 203 -13.70 6.93 -18.21
CA GLU A 203 -15.07 7.39 -17.91
C GLU A 203 -15.98 6.22 -17.59
N ILE A 204 -16.73 6.32 -16.49
CA ILE A 204 -17.80 5.40 -16.12
C ILE A 204 -19.11 6.20 -16.12
N PRO A 205 -20.03 5.92 -17.06
CA PRO A 205 -21.27 6.68 -17.21
C PRO A 205 -22.26 6.44 -16.06
#